data_AF-A0A3D4F0X2-F1
#
_entry.id   AF-A0A3D4F0X2-F1
#
_cell.length_a   1.000
_cell.length_b   1.000
_cell.length_c   1.000
_cell.angle_alpha   90.00
_cell.angle_beta   90.00
_cell.angle_gamma   90.00
#
_symmetry.space_group_name_H-M   'P 1'
#
loop_
_entity.id
_entity.type
_entity.pdbx_description
1 polymer ?
#
loop_
_entity_poly.entity_id
_entity_poly.type
_entity_poly.pdbx_seq_one_letter_code
_entity_poly.pdbx_strand_id
1 'polypeptide(L)'
;MSLSIRSKGRLASSKFGDFGSSNASKTKNNSNNRLKNLKFNLNNRLKLMTESGSKNGTRVALMDAAAALFAEKGFEVVSVREITTLARANVASVKYHFGSREGLIDAVVVRMAKPVNDERLRRIEELEGFGVVAITELITAF
;
A
#
# COMPACT_ATOMS: atom_id res chain seq x y z
N MET A 1 -23.71 84.29 12.90
CA MET A 1 -24.88 85.07 12.44
C MET A 1 -25.33 84.50 11.10
N SER A 2 -26.63 84.27 11.02
CA SER A 2 -27.39 83.53 10.02
C SER A 2 -27.40 84.15 8.62
N LEU A 3 -27.63 83.33 7.60
CA LEU A 3 -28.69 83.43 6.59
C LEU A 3 -28.21 82.81 5.25
N SER A 4 -28.82 81.71 4.82
CA SER A 4 -29.87 81.82 3.80
C SER A 4 -30.50 80.45 3.52
N ILE A 5 -31.78 80.54 3.18
CA ILE A 5 -32.82 79.53 3.24
C ILE A 5 -33.08 79.02 1.81
N ARG A 6 -33.22 77.70 1.69
CA ARG A 6 -34.17 76.94 0.83
C ARG A 6 -34.36 77.43 -0.62
N SER A 7 -34.05 76.53 -1.56
CA SER A 7 -34.76 76.47 -2.84
C SER A 7 -35.21 75.03 -3.13
N LYS A 8 -36.53 74.87 -3.25
CA LYS A 8 -37.21 73.66 -3.70
C LYS A 8 -37.34 73.70 -5.23
N GLY A 9 -37.05 72.56 -5.87
CA GLY A 9 -37.82 72.04 -6.99
C GLY A 9 -37.32 72.34 -8.41
N ARG A 10 -37.01 71.27 -9.17
CA ARG A 10 -37.74 70.82 -10.37
C ARG A 10 -37.07 69.60 -11.02
N LEU A 11 -37.89 68.56 -11.20
CA LEU A 11 -38.01 67.62 -12.32
C LEU A 11 -36.84 67.52 -13.32
N ALA A 12 -36.22 66.35 -13.42
CA ALA A 12 -35.78 65.78 -14.70
C ALA A 12 -35.51 64.27 -14.55
N SER A 13 -36.15 63.51 -15.44
CA SER A 13 -35.98 62.09 -15.71
C SER A 13 -34.59 61.74 -16.28
N SER A 14 -34.19 60.49 -16.02
CA SER A 14 -33.47 59.57 -16.92
C SER A 14 -32.04 59.13 -16.53
N LYS A 15 -31.97 57.80 -16.34
CA LYS A 15 -30.89 56.84 -16.60
C LYS A 15 -29.69 56.76 -15.64
N PHE A 16 -29.14 55.53 -15.61
CA PHE A 16 -27.94 55.03 -14.92
C PHE A 16 -28.20 54.57 -13.46
N GLY A 17 -28.02 53.32 -13.05
CA GLY A 17 -27.40 52.18 -13.71
C GLY A 17 -27.75 50.85 -13.04
N ASP A 18 -27.45 49.82 -13.82
CA ASP A 18 -27.47 48.39 -13.56
C ASP A 18 -26.85 48.01 -12.21
N PHE A 19 -27.62 47.32 -11.36
CA PHE A 19 -27.10 46.57 -10.22
C PHE A 19 -27.81 45.22 -10.13
N GLY A 20 -27.13 44.20 -10.66
CA GLY A 20 -26.99 42.94 -9.92
C GLY A 20 -27.82 41.76 -10.41
N SER A 21 -27.57 41.28 -11.63
CA SER A 21 -27.78 39.87 -11.97
C SER A 21 -26.43 39.16 -12.11
N SER A 22 -25.81 38.76 -10.99
CA SER A 22 -24.66 37.85 -11.03
C SER A 22 -24.41 37.20 -9.67
N ASN A 23 -24.99 36.01 -9.44
CA ASN A 23 -24.38 35.01 -8.55
C ASN A 23 -24.97 33.59 -8.66
N ALA A 24 -25.36 33.13 -9.85
CA ALA A 24 -25.88 31.76 -10.04
C ALA A 24 -24.86 30.74 -10.60
N SER A 25 -23.62 31.15 -10.90
CA SER A 25 -22.70 30.34 -11.74
C SER A 25 -21.42 29.85 -11.05
N LYS A 26 -21.13 30.18 -9.78
CA LYS A 26 -19.88 29.74 -9.11
C LYS A 26 -19.97 28.41 -8.34
N THR A 27 -21.15 27.86 -8.10
CA THR A 27 -21.31 26.65 -7.27
C THR A 27 -21.21 25.33 -8.03
N LYS A 28 -21.42 25.31 -9.36
CA LYS A 28 -21.38 24.07 -10.18
C LYS A 28 -19.96 23.61 -10.55
N ASN A 29 -18.97 24.50 -10.53
CA ASN A 29 -17.59 24.17 -10.94
C ASN A 29 -16.78 23.44 -9.87
N ASN A 30 -17.14 23.58 -8.59
CA ASN A 30 -16.44 22.92 -7.50
C ASN A 30 -16.81 21.43 -7.41
N SER A 31 -18.09 21.09 -7.55
CA SER A 31 -18.57 19.69 -7.50
C SER A 31 -17.97 18.84 -8.62
N ASN A 32 -17.83 19.40 -9.82
CA ASN A 32 -17.22 18.69 -10.96
C ASN A 32 -15.73 18.42 -10.74
N ASN A 33 -15.00 19.35 -10.15
CA ASN A 33 -13.58 19.15 -9.83
C ASN A 33 -13.40 18.14 -8.68
N ARG A 34 -14.27 18.16 -7.66
CA ARG A 34 -14.26 17.16 -6.58
C ARG A 34 -14.56 15.76 -7.11
N LEU A 35 -15.53 15.61 -8.01
CA LEU A 35 -15.89 14.32 -8.59
C LEU A 35 -14.80 13.78 -9.52
N LYS A 36 -14.16 14.64 -10.32
CA LYS A 36 -13.00 14.29 -11.16
C LYS A 36 -11.81 13.85 -10.30
N ASN A 37 -11.49 14.61 -9.26
CA ASN A 37 -10.41 14.28 -8.33
C ASN A 37 -10.71 12.99 -7.55
N LEU A 38 -11.96 12.76 -7.15
CA LEU A 38 -12.37 11.54 -6.47
C LEU A 38 -12.24 10.32 -7.40
N LYS A 39 -12.73 10.41 -8.64
CA LYS A 39 -12.58 9.34 -9.64
C LYS A 39 -11.11 9.05 -9.96
N PHE A 40 -10.28 10.08 -10.07
CA PHE A 40 -8.83 9.93 -10.28
C PHE A 40 -8.16 9.22 -9.10
N ASN A 41 -8.44 9.64 -7.87
CA ASN A 41 -7.89 9.01 -6.67
C ASN A 41 -8.38 7.57 -6.48
N LEU A 42 -9.64 7.29 -6.79
CA LEU A 42 -10.20 5.94 -6.73
C LEU A 42 -9.57 5.03 -7.78
N ASN A 43 -9.38 5.50 -9.01
CA ASN A 43 -8.69 4.70 -10.03
C ASN A 43 -7.24 4.42 -9.64
N ASN A 44 -6.56 5.39 -9.04
CA ASN A 44 -5.19 5.19 -8.57
C ASN A 44 -5.12 4.21 -7.40
N ARG A 45 -6.06 4.30 -6.43
CA ARG A 45 -6.18 3.31 -5.34
C ARG A 45 -6.54 1.92 -5.85
N LEU A 46 -7.47 1.82 -6.80
CA LEU A 46 -7.89 0.55 -7.39
C LEU A 46 -6.71 -0.12 -8.10
N LYS A 47 -5.93 0.65 -8.87
CA LYS A 47 -4.68 0.18 -9.50
C LYS A 47 -3.65 -0.28 -8.47
N LEU A 48 -3.46 0.47 -7.38
CA LEU A 48 -2.56 0.07 -6.29
C LEU A 48 -3.05 -1.20 -5.58
N MET A 49 -4.36 -1.39 -5.39
CA MET A 49 -4.94 -2.59 -4.79
C MET A 49 -4.79 -3.83 -5.69
N THR A 50 -4.97 -3.69 -7.01
CA THR A 50 -4.84 -4.82 -7.95
C THR A 50 -3.39 -5.20 -8.23
N GLU A 51 -2.47 -4.23 -8.31
CA GLU A 51 -1.05 -4.49 -8.56
C GLU A 51 -0.33 -5.08 -7.33
N SER A 52 -0.71 -4.67 -6.12
CA SER A 52 -0.16 -5.19 -4.86
C SER A 52 -0.59 -6.63 -4.59
N GLY A 53 -1.86 -6.96 -4.88
CA GLY A 53 -2.40 -8.32 -4.73
C GLY A 53 -1.84 -9.31 -5.76
N SER A 54 -1.52 -8.84 -6.98
CA SER A 54 -1.00 -9.70 -8.06
C SER A 54 0.50 -10.01 -7.93
N LYS A 55 1.35 -9.00 -7.66
CA LYS A 55 2.81 -9.21 -7.60
C LYS A 55 3.25 -9.99 -6.37
N ASN A 56 2.65 -9.70 -5.21
CA ASN A 56 2.93 -10.45 -3.99
C ASN A 56 2.20 -11.78 -3.97
N GLY A 57 1.01 -11.88 -4.57
CA GLY A 57 0.24 -13.12 -4.65
C GLY A 57 1.00 -14.24 -5.38
N THR A 58 1.54 -13.96 -6.56
CA THR A 58 2.33 -14.98 -7.30
C THR A 58 3.61 -15.36 -6.57
N ARG A 59 4.32 -14.38 -5.98
CA ARG A 59 5.52 -14.65 -5.19
C ARG A 59 5.21 -15.57 -3.99
N VAL A 60 4.15 -15.26 -3.23
CA VAL A 60 3.72 -16.07 -2.08
C VAL A 60 3.28 -17.46 -2.52
N ALA A 61 2.44 -17.58 -3.56
CA ALA A 61 1.99 -18.87 -4.08
C ALA A 61 3.15 -19.78 -4.52
N LEU A 62 4.17 -19.22 -5.17
CA LEU A 62 5.38 -19.96 -5.54
C LEU A 62 6.16 -20.43 -4.31
N MET A 63 6.26 -19.61 -3.26
CA MET A 63 6.93 -20.01 -2.01
C MET A 63 6.15 -21.09 -1.26
N ASP A 64 4.81 -21.03 -1.25
CA ASP A 64 3.96 -22.03 -0.60
C ASP A 64 4.01 -23.39 -1.31
N ALA A 65 3.91 -23.38 -2.64
CA ALA A 65 4.06 -24.59 -3.44
C ALA A 65 5.45 -25.21 -3.30
N ALA A 66 6.50 -24.37 -3.33
CA ALA A 66 7.87 -24.82 -3.14
C ALA A 66 8.08 -25.42 -1.75
N ALA A 67 7.63 -24.75 -0.68
CA ALA A 67 7.75 -25.26 0.69
C ALA A 67 7.06 -26.63 0.86
N ALA A 68 5.85 -26.80 0.32
CA ALA A 68 5.13 -28.07 0.38
C ALA A 68 5.91 -29.19 -0.34
N LEU A 69 6.37 -28.93 -1.56
CA LEU A 69 7.10 -29.92 -2.36
C LEU A 69 8.47 -30.27 -1.76
N PHE A 70 9.19 -29.28 -1.23
CA PHE A 70 10.48 -29.51 -0.58
C PHE A 70 10.33 -30.32 0.72
N ALA A 71 9.27 -30.08 1.49
CA ALA A 71 8.99 -30.85 2.70
C ALA A 71 8.64 -32.32 2.38
N GLU A 72 7.96 -32.58 1.27
CA GLU A 72 7.54 -33.93 0.87
C GLU A 72 8.65 -34.72 0.18
N LYS A 73 9.38 -34.09 -0.74
CA LYS A 73 10.29 -34.79 -1.67
C LYS A 73 11.77 -34.43 -1.48
N GLY A 74 12.07 -33.38 -0.73
CA GLY A 74 13.41 -32.82 -0.61
C GLY A 74 13.80 -31.86 -1.74
N PHE A 75 14.92 -31.18 -1.57
CA PHE A 75 15.35 -30.14 -2.51
C PHE A 75 15.88 -30.69 -3.83
N GLU A 76 16.55 -31.83 -3.90
CA GLU A 76 17.26 -32.24 -5.13
C GLU A 76 16.32 -32.65 -6.28
N VAL A 77 15.15 -33.19 -5.96
CA VAL A 77 14.26 -33.80 -6.94
C VAL A 77 13.18 -32.85 -7.47
N VAL A 78 12.84 -31.80 -6.73
CA VAL A 78 11.71 -30.91 -7.07
C VAL A 78 12.08 -29.96 -8.20
N SER A 79 11.41 -30.07 -9.35
CA SER A 79 11.67 -29.18 -10.48
C SER A 79 10.95 -27.82 -10.35
N VAL A 80 11.51 -26.78 -11.00
CA VAL A 80 10.84 -25.46 -11.12
C VAL A 80 9.46 -25.60 -11.77
N ARG A 81 9.32 -26.52 -12.74
CA ARG A 81 8.05 -26.78 -13.41
C ARG A 81 7.00 -27.33 -12.46
N GLU A 82 7.33 -28.33 -11.64
CA GLU A 82 6.41 -28.86 -10.63
C GLU A 82 5.92 -27.77 -9.68
N ILE A 83 6.83 -26.93 -9.18
CA ILE A 83 6.49 -25.80 -8.31
C ILE A 83 5.51 -24.86 -9.02
N THR A 84 5.82 -24.43 -10.24
CA THR A 84 4.98 -23.48 -10.98
C THR A 84 3.62 -24.06 -11.35
N THR A 85 3.55 -25.36 -11.62
CA THR A 85 2.30 -26.08 -11.85
C THR A 85 1.42 -26.09 -10.61
N LEU A 86 2.00 -26.43 -9.44
CA LEU A 86 1.27 -26.44 -8.17
C LEU A 86 0.82 -25.02 -7.77
N ALA A 87 1.68 -24.02 -7.98
CA ALA A 87 1.37 -22.61 -7.71
C ALA A 87 0.42 -21.97 -8.73
N ARG A 88 0.07 -22.67 -9.82
CA ARG A 88 -0.69 -22.14 -10.97
C ARG A 88 -0.07 -20.84 -11.51
N ALA A 89 1.25 -20.81 -11.60
CA ALA A 89 2.05 -19.66 -12.00
C ALA A 89 2.83 -19.93 -13.29
N ASN A 90 3.25 -18.87 -13.97
CA ASN A 90 4.13 -18.99 -15.13
C ASN A 90 5.56 -19.34 -14.68
N VAL A 91 6.25 -20.23 -15.40
CA VAL A 91 7.66 -20.56 -15.17
C VAL A 91 8.56 -19.32 -15.16
N ALA A 92 8.26 -18.31 -15.99
CA ALA A 92 9.00 -17.05 -16.02
C ALA A 92 8.90 -16.26 -14.70
N SER A 93 7.84 -16.46 -13.91
CA SER A 93 7.63 -15.81 -12.62
C SER A 93 8.71 -16.19 -11.61
N VAL A 94 9.29 -17.40 -11.70
CA VAL A 94 10.38 -17.81 -10.80
C VAL A 94 11.62 -16.96 -11.02
N LYS A 95 12.04 -16.80 -12.27
CA LYS A 95 13.17 -15.94 -12.62
C LYS A 95 12.90 -14.47 -12.28
N TYR A 96 11.68 -13.99 -12.49
CA TYR A 96 11.30 -12.61 -12.18
C TYR A 96 11.30 -12.30 -10.68
N HIS A 97 10.78 -13.19 -9.83
CA HIS A 97 10.64 -12.94 -8.39
C HIS A 97 11.82 -13.38 -7.54
N PHE A 98 12.56 -14.40 -8.00
CA PHE A 98 13.62 -15.05 -7.22
C PHE A 98 14.96 -15.11 -7.95
N GLY A 99 15.02 -14.74 -9.24
CA GLY A 99 16.24 -14.79 -10.05
C GLY A 99 16.59 -16.20 -10.53
N SER A 100 16.59 -17.18 -9.62
CA SER A 100 16.87 -18.58 -9.92
C SER A 100 16.04 -19.53 -9.05
N ARG A 101 16.24 -20.85 -9.25
CA ARG A 101 15.66 -21.89 -8.42
C ARG A 101 16.26 -21.85 -7.00
N GLU A 102 17.55 -21.61 -6.91
CA GLU A 102 18.31 -21.47 -5.67
C GLU A 102 17.81 -20.24 -4.91
N GLY A 103 17.59 -19.11 -5.59
CA GLY A 103 17.00 -17.93 -4.96
C GLY A 103 15.57 -18.16 -4.43
N LEU A 104 14.80 -19.07 -5.04
CA LEU A 104 13.50 -19.49 -4.49
C LEU A 104 13.67 -20.38 -3.25
N ILE A 105 14.65 -21.30 -3.26
CA ILE A 105 15.00 -22.10 -2.08
C ILE A 105 15.39 -21.20 -0.92
N ASP A 106 16.32 -20.26 -1.14
CA ASP A 106 16.77 -19.29 -0.14
C ASP A 106 15.59 -18.50 0.42
N ALA A 107 14.70 -18.00 -0.44
CA ALA A 107 13.53 -17.28 -0.01
C ALA A 107 12.61 -18.12 0.90
N VAL A 108 12.40 -19.39 0.56
CA VAL A 108 11.59 -20.31 1.37
C VAL A 108 12.26 -20.59 2.70
N VAL A 109 13.55 -20.92 2.70
CA VAL A 109 14.34 -21.20 3.92
C VAL A 109 14.35 -19.98 4.84
N VAL A 110 14.63 -18.78 4.32
CA VAL A 110 14.60 -17.54 5.10
C VAL A 110 13.22 -17.31 5.70
N ARG A 111 12.14 -17.52 4.93
CA ARG A 111 10.76 -17.35 5.45
C ARG A 111 10.47 -18.30 6.61
N MET A 112 10.97 -19.54 6.56
CA MET A 112 10.75 -20.53 7.61
C MET A 112 11.66 -20.32 8.82
N ALA A 113 12.92 -19.97 8.59
CA ALA A 113 13.92 -19.78 9.64
C ALA A 113 13.70 -18.49 10.43
N LYS A 114 13.21 -17.43 9.78
CA LYS A 114 13.01 -16.11 10.41
C LYS A 114 12.17 -16.17 11.69
N PRO A 115 10.93 -16.70 11.73
CA PRO A 115 10.15 -16.72 12.96
C PRO A 115 10.80 -17.55 14.07
N VAL A 116 11.49 -18.64 13.72
CA VAL A 116 12.22 -19.46 14.70
C VAL A 116 13.39 -18.66 15.29
N ASN A 117 14.15 -17.97 14.45
CA ASN A 117 15.29 -17.16 14.89
C ASN A 117 14.85 -15.91 15.66
N ASP A 118 13.74 -15.28 15.27
CA ASP A 118 13.18 -14.12 15.97
C ASP A 118 12.76 -14.54 17.41
N GLU A 119 12.18 -15.73 17.58
CA GLU A 119 11.83 -16.28 18.90
C GLU A 119 13.06 -16.70 19.72
N ARG A 120 14.07 -17.32 19.09
CA ARG A 120 15.36 -17.63 19.74
C ARG A 120 16.03 -16.37 20.26
N LEU A 121 16.07 -15.32 19.43
CA LEU A 121 16.66 -14.04 19.81
C LEU A 121 15.93 -13.44 21.01
N ARG A 122 14.60 -13.44 21.00
CA ARG A 122 13.79 -12.98 22.13
C ARG A 122 14.13 -13.71 23.43
N ARG A 123 14.28 -15.05 23.40
CA ARG A 123 14.65 -15.83 24.58
C ARG A 123 16.05 -15.52 25.10
N ILE A 124 16.99 -15.28 24.18
CA ILE A 124 18.36 -14.89 24.54
C ILE A 124 18.37 -13.50 25.18
N GLU A 125 17.65 -12.53 24.62
CA GLU A 125 17.51 -11.18 25.18
C GLU A 125 16.89 -11.21 26.59
N GLU A 126 15.90 -12.08 26.82
CA GLU A 126 15.33 -12.31 28.15
C GLU A 126 16.40 -12.82 29.13
N LEU A 127 17.30 -13.72 28.71
CA LEU A 127 18.39 -14.26 29.54
C LEU A 127 19.48 -13.23 29.85
N GLU A 128 19.85 -12.36 28.89
CA GLU A 128 20.88 -11.33 29.08
C GLU A 128 20.54 -10.33 30.21
N GLY A 129 19.24 -10.15 30.50
CA GLY A 129 18.77 -9.31 31.61
C GLY A 129 19.15 -9.83 33.01
N PHE A 130 19.57 -11.09 33.14
CA PHE A 130 19.81 -11.76 34.44
C PHE A 130 21.30 -11.83 34.85
N GLY A 131 22.24 -11.41 34.00
CA GLY A 131 23.68 -11.43 34.30
C GLY A 131 24.36 -12.75 33.96
N VAL A 132 24.86 -13.51 34.94
CA VAL A 132 25.53 -14.79 34.67
C VAL A 132 24.49 -15.87 34.38
N VAL A 133 24.49 -16.38 33.16
CA VAL A 133 23.54 -17.38 32.65
C VAL A 133 24.22 -18.75 32.58
N ALA A 134 23.54 -19.82 32.95
CA ALA A 134 24.06 -21.17 32.80
C ALA A 134 24.06 -21.61 31.33
N ILE A 135 25.04 -22.43 30.93
CA ILE A 135 25.15 -22.95 29.56
C ILE A 135 23.87 -23.69 29.14
N THR A 136 23.24 -24.41 30.06
CA THR A 136 21.97 -25.11 29.84
C THR A 136 20.82 -24.17 29.49
N GLU A 137 20.76 -22.98 30.09
CA GLU A 137 19.73 -21.97 29.81
C GLU A 137 19.95 -21.38 28.41
N LEU A 138 21.20 -21.11 28.05
CA LEU A 138 21.56 -20.64 26.71
C LEU A 138 21.23 -21.65 25.61
N ILE A 139 21.56 -22.94 25.82
CA ILE A 139 21.21 -24.01 24.86
C ILE A 139 19.70 -24.16 24.73
N THR A 140 18.94 -23.97 25.81
CA THR A 140 17.47 -24.09 25.78
C THR A 140 16.81 -22.90 25.07
N ALA A 141 17.44 -21.73 25.10
CA ALA A 141 16.98 -20.55 24.37
C ALA A 141 17.23 -20.63 22.85
N PHE A 142 18.19 -21.46 22.41
CA PHE A 142 18.57 -21.67 21.02
C PHE A 142 17.89 -22.91 20.39
#